data_AF-D8F5D0-F1
#
_entry.id   AF-D8F5D0-F1
#
_cell.length_a   1.000
_cell.length_b   1.000
_cell.length_c   1.000
_cell.angle_alpha   90.00
_cell.angle_beta   90.00
_cell.angle_gamma   90.00
#
_symmetry.space_group_name_H-M   'P 1'
#
loop_
_entity.id
_entity.type
_entity.pdbx_description
1 polymer ?
#
loop_
_entity_poly.entity_id
_entity_poly.type
_entity_poly.pdbx_seq_one_letter_code
_entity_poly.pdbx_strand_id
1 'polypeptide(L)'
;MLLKEIETNKDLSLTIKGFMDDNREIQRKRIRGYPVLGGINELESILRDHPVKEIIISFRKNSADKRKELKRLLENIGAEVDVREMKLTIT
;
A
#
# COMPACT_ATOMS: atom_id res chain seq x y z
N MET A 1 -12.33 -5.26 2.13
CA MET A 1 -13.02 -5.12 0.83
C MET A 1 -12.02 -4.94 -0.31
N LEU A 2 -11.02 -4.03 -0.20
CA LEU A 2 -10.00 -3.84 -1.24
C LEU A 2 -9.26 -5.11 -1.67
N LEU A 3 -8.76 -5.91 -0.72
CA LEU A 3 -8.05 -7.14 -1.05
C LEU A 3 -8.91 -8.10 -1.88
N LYS A 4 -10.19 -8.26 -1.52
CA LYS A 4 -11.13 -9.11 -2.27
C LYS A 4 -11.27 -8.61 -3.70
N GLU A 5 -11.41 -7.30 -3.90
CA GLU A 5 -11.53 -6.70 -5.23
C GLU A 5 -10.29 -6.98 -6.09
N ILE A 6 -9.08 -6.81 -5.53
CA ILE A 6 -7.82 -7.11 -6.24
C ILE A 6 -7.72 -8.61 -6.57
N GLU A 7 -8.15 -9.49 -5.67
CA GLU A 7 -8.11 -10.94 -5.88
C GLU A 7 -9.16 -11.43 -6.89
N THR A 8 -10.33 -10.79 -6.96
CA THR A 8 -11.43 -11.23 -7.84
C THR A 8 -11.41 -10.58 -9.21
N ASN A 9 -10.84 -9.38 -9.34
CA ASN A 9 -10.77 -8.65 -10.60
C ASN A 9 -9.44 -8.97 -11.32
N LYS A 10 -9.50 -10.00 -12.18
CA LYS A 10 -8.34 -10.47 -12.96
C LYS A 10 -7.77 -9.42 -13.91
N ASP A 11 -8.56 -8.42 -14.29
CA ASP A 11 -8.13 -7.35 -15.19
C ASP A 11 -7.20 -6.34 -14.51
N LEU A 12 -7.16 -6.32 -13.17
CA LEU A 12 -6.24 -5.44 -12.44
C LEU A 12 -4.77 -5.84 -12.60
N SER A 13 -4.46 -7.09 -12.97
CA SER A 13 -3.08 -7.58 -13.19
C SER A 13 -2.09 -7.16 -12.07
N LEU A 14 -2.57 -7.18 -10.82
CA LEU A 14 -1.79 -6.82 -9.64
C LEU A 14 -1.33 -8.08 -8.91
N THR A 15 -0.12 -8.03 -8.36
CA THR A 15 0.37 -9.02 -7.39
C THR A 15 0.72 -8.31 -6.09
N ILE A 16 0.04 -8.67 -5.01
CA ILE A 16 0.22 -8.02 -3.71
C ILE A 16 1.49 -8.55 -3.03
N LYS A 17 2.41 -7.65 -2.68
CA LYS A 17 3.62 -7.99 -1.91
C LYS A 17 3.38 -7.96 -0.40
N GLY A 18 2.49 -7.11 0.08
CA GLY A 18 2.14 -7.01 1.49
C GLY A 18 1.31 -5.78 1.79
N PHE A 19 1.01 -5.60 3.07
CA PHE A 19 0.31 -4.44 3.61
C PHE A 19 1.28 -3.52 4.36
N MET A 20 0.94 -2.25 4.40
CA MET A 20 1.59 -1.26 5.28
C MET A 20 0.55 -0.66 6.21
N ASP A 21 0.87 -0.58 7.49
CA ASP A 21 0.02 0.02 8.50
C ASP A 21 0.86 0.56 9.67
N ASP A 22 0.52 1.75 10.15
CA ASP A 22 1.22 2.41 11.25
C ASP A 22 0.81 1.80 12.61
N ASN A 23 -0.27 0.99 12.66
CA ASN A 23 -0.66 0.26 13.85
C ASN A 23 0.35 -0.85 14.18
N ARG A 24 1.20 -0.58 15.17
CA ARG A 24 2.22 -1.49 15.67
C ARG A 24 1.68 -2.84 16.14
N GLU A 25 0.41 -2.93 16.55
CA GLU A 25 -0.18 -4.20 17.01
C GLU A 25 -0.40 -5.21 15.88
N ILE A 26 -0.43 -4.75 14.63
CA ILE A 26 -0.58 -5.61 13.44
C ILE A 26 0.69 -5.72 12.61
N GLN A 27 1.72 -4.92 12.92
CA GLN A 27 3.05 -5.11 12.36
C GLN A 27 3.54 -6.52 12.75
N ARG A 28 4.11 -7.25 11.78
CA ARG A 28 4.48 -8.69 11.86
C ARG A 28 3.32 -9.70 11.86
N LYS A 29 2.07 -9.26 11.76
CA LYS A 29 0.94 -10.17 11.50
C LYS A 29 0.75 -10.39 10.00
N ARG A 30 -0.09 -11.37 9.67
CA ARG A 30 -0.56 -11.59 8.30
C ARG A 30 -2.02 -11.18 8.20
N ILE A 31 -2.36 -10.43 7.17
CA ILE A 31 -3.74 -10.09 6.81
C ILE A 31 -4.13 -10.97 5.63
N ARG A 32 -5.05 -11.90 5.84
CA ARG A 32 -5.52 -12.84 4.80
C ARG A 32 -4.37 -13.53 4.04
N GLY A 33 -3.32 -13.89 4.78
CA GLY A 33 -2.17 -14.57 4.20
C GLY A 33 -1.08 -13.66 3.61
N TYR A 34 -1.24 -12.33 3.59
CA TYR A 34 -0.17 -11.39 3.18
C TYR A 34 0.50 -10.76 4.40
N PRO A 35 1.83 -10.55 4.38
CA PRO A 35 2.53 -9.94 5.50
C PRO A 35 2.19 -8.44 5.64
N VAL A 36 2.17 -7.94 6.87
CA VAL A 36 2.28 -6.51 7.15
C VAL A 36 3.77 -6.17 7.23
N LEU A 37 4.26 -5.44 6.24
CA LEU A 37 5.69 -5.17 6.02
C LEU A 37 6.26 -4.09 6.93
N GLY A 38 5.40 -3.20 7.45
CA GLY A 38 5.78 -2.11 8.36
C GLY A 38 4.87 -0.89 8.22
N GLY A 39 5.26 0.22 8.85
CA GLY A 39 4.59 1.52 8.73
C GLY A 39 5.27 2.45 7.72
N ILE A 40 4.80 3.70 7.67
CA ILE A 40 5.31 4.71 6.73
C ILE A 40 6.80 5.04 6.94
N ASN A 41 7.27 4.99 8.19
CA ASN A 41 8.67 5.28 8.54
C ASN A 41 9.65 4.22 8.02
N GLU A 42 9.15 3.05 7.62
CA GLU A 42 9.93 1.92 7.10
C GLU A 42 9.82 1.82 5.57
N LEU A 43 9.19 2.81 4.92
CA LEU A 43 8.91 2.79 3.47
C LEU A 43 10.16 2.54 2.64
N GLU A 44 11.27 3.23 2.93
CA GLU A 44 12.52 3.07 2.17
C GLU A 44 13.06 1.64 2.24
N SER A 45 13.11 1.05 3.45
CA SER A 45 13.55 -0.34 3.60
C SER A 45 12.59 -1.32 2.95
N ILE A 46 11.29 -1.08 3.05
CA ILE A 46 10.27 -1.92 2.43
C ILE A 46 10.42 -1.92 0.91
N LEU A 47 10.63 -0.75 0.28
CA LEU A 47 10.78 -0.64 -1.17
C LEU A 47 12.07 -1.30 -1.68
N ARG A 48 13.15 -1.25 -0.88
CA ARG A 48 14.41 -1.93 -1.19
C ARG A 48 14.27 -3.46 -1.14
N ASP A 49 13.62 -3.98 -0.10
CA ASP A 49 13.48 -5.42 0.14
C ASP A 49 12.33 -6.04 -0.69
N HIS A 50 11.34 -5.22 -1.03
CA HIS A 50 10.15 -5.60 -1.77
C HIS A 50 9.87 -4.60 -2.90
N PRO A 51 10.59 -4.71 -4.03
CA PRO A 51 10.37 -3.81 -5.17
C PRO A 51 8.94 -3.94 -5.68
N VAL A 52 8.25 -2.81 -5.73
CA VAL A 52 6.87 -2.66 -6.24
C VAL A 52 6.80 -1.53 -7.24
N LYS A 53 5.85 -1.64 -8.17
CA LYS A 53 5.57 -0.57 -9.15
C LYS A 53 4.55 0.43 -8.62
N GLU A 54 3.71 0.02 -7.67
CA GLU A 54 2.57 0.80 -7.23
C GLU A 54 2.27 0.55 -5.75
N ILE A 55 1.91 1.63 -5.03
CA ILE A 55 1.32 1.62 -3.70
C ILE A 55 -0.15 2.04 -3.81
N ILE A 56 -1.03 1.22 -3.22
CA ILE A 56 -2.48 1.46 -3.20
C ILE A 56 -2.91 1.92 -1.82
N ILE A 57 -3.46 3.14 -1.75
CA ILE A 57 -4.04 3.69 -0.53
C ILE A 57 -5.48 3.15 -0.37
N SER A 58 -5.73 2.44 0.73
CA SER A 58 -6.98 1.72 0.98
C SER A 58 -7.98 2.45 1.90
N PHE A 59 -7.56 3.52 2.59
CA PHE A 59 -8.37 4.22 3.59
C PHE A 59 -9.16 5.37 2.97
N ARG A 60 -10.44 5.53 3.36
CA ARG A 60 -11.33 6.58 2.82
C ARG A 60 -11.22 7.94 3.51
N LYS A 61 -10.72 8.01 4.75
CA LYS A 61 -10.54 9.27 5.50
C LYS A 61 -9.10 9.75 5.37
N ASN A 62 -8.91 11.05 5.16
CA ASN A 62 -7.61 11.73 5.07
C ASN A 62 -6.68 11.18 3.96
N SER A 63 -7.24 10.60 2.89
CA SER A 63 -6.44 10.00 1.81
C SER A 63 -5.60 11.02 1.05
N ALA A 64 -6.12 12.25 0.87
CA ALA A 64 -5.40 13.32 0.17
C ALA A 64 -4.11 13.74 0.89
N ASP A 65 -4.15 13.91 2.21
CA ASP A 65 -2.98 14.29 3.01
C ASP A 65 -1.95 13.16 3.05
N LYS A 66 -2.41 11.91 3.30
CA LYS A 66 -1.54 10.73 3.26
C LYS A 66 -0.92 10.51 1.87
N ARG A 67 -1.67 10.76 0.79
CA ARG A 67 -1.14 10.66 -0.58
C ARG A 67 -0.05 11.70 -0.81
N LYS A 68 -0.24 12.94 -0.35
CA LYS A 68 0.74 14.01 -0.47
C LYS A 68 1.99 13.71 0.33
N GLU A 69 1.83 13.20 1.56
CA GLU A 69 2.94 12.75 2.41
C GLU A 69 3.72 11.62 1.73
N LEU A 70 3.03 10.58 1.24
CA LEU A 70 3.65 9.44 0.59
C LEU A 70 4.42 9.86 -0.67
N LYS A 71 3.84 10.73 -1.51
CA LYS A 71 4.54 11.25 -2.69
C LYS A 71 5.82 11.99 -2.33
N ARG A 72 5.78 12.86 -1.31
CA ARG A 72 6.98 13.57 -0.84
C ARG A 72 8.06 12.63 -0.34
N LEU A 73 7.68 11.57 0.37
CA LEU A 73 8.63 10.56 0.83
C LEU A 73 9.27 9.81 -0.33
N LEU A 74 8.48 9.40 -1.33
CA LEU A 74 8.99 8.74 -2.53
C LEU A 74 9.94 9.65 -3.32
N GLU A 75 9.59 10.93 -3.49
CA GLU A 75 10.44 11.95 -4.12
C GLU A 75 11.78 12.10 -3.38
N ASN A 76 11.75 12.18 -2.05
CA ASN A 76 12.96 12.32 -1.22
C ASN A 76 13.88 11.09 -1.30
N ILE A 77 13.31 9.90 -1.47
CA ILE A 77 14.06 8.64 -1.58
C ILE A 77 14.52 8.41 -3.04
N GLY A 78 13.98 9.15 -4.02
CA GLY A 78 14.23 8.92 -5.45
C GLY A 78 13.59 7.64 -5.98
N ALA A 79 12.48 7.21 -5.38
CA ALA A 79 11.78 5.99 -5.74
C ALA A 79 10.74 6.24 -6.84
N GLU A 80 10.87 5.55 -7.97
CA GLU A 80 9.88 5.57 -9.07
C GLU A 80 8.74 4.57 -8.78
N VAL A 81 7.80 4.97 -7.92
CA VAL A 81 6.65 4.15 -7.51
C VAL A 81 5.36 4.93 -7.66
N ASP A 82 4.37 4.35 -8.36
CA ASP A 82 3.06 4.96 -8.54
C ASP A 82 2.24 4.95 -7.24
N VAL A 83 1.44 5.99 -7.03
CA VAL A 83 0.52 6.07 -5.88
C VAL A 83 -0.91 6.25 -6.35
N ARG A 84 -1.72 5.22 -6.12
CA ARG A 84 -3.14 5.16 -6.50
C ARG A 84 -4.03 5.08 -5.26
N GLU A 85 -5.14 5.80 -5.31
CA GLU A 85 -6.28 5.58 -4.42
C GLU A 85 -7.27 4.68 -5.15
N MET A 86 -7.59 3.52 -4.58
CA MET A 86 -8.59 2.64 -5.19
C MET A 86 -9.98 3.04 -4.71
N LYS A 87 -10.79 3.59 -5.63
CA LYS A 87 -12.21 3.84 -5.37
C LYS A 87 -12.94 2.50 -5.40
N LEU A 88 -13.32 2.02 -4.23
CA LEU A 88 -14.22 0.87 -4.12
C LEU A 88 -15.61 1.33 -4.59
N THR A 89 -15.99 0.93 -5.80
CA THR A 89 -17.38 0.99 -6.26
C THR A 89 -18.13 -0.09 -5.47
N ILE A 90 -18.76 0.30 -4.38
CA ILE A 90 -19.69 -0.58 -3.68
C ILE A 90 -20.97 -0.52 -4.50
N THR A 91 -21.17 -1.51 -5.36
CA THR A 91 -22.47 -1.78 -6.00
C THR A 91 -23.33 -2.65 -5.09
#